data_AF-A0A0F9RNA6-F1
#
_entry.id   AF-A0A0F9RNA6-F1
#
_cell.length_a   1.000
_cell.length_b   1.000
_cell.length_c   1.000
_cell.angle_alpha   90.00
_cell.angle_beta   90.00
_cell.angle_gamma   90.00
#
_symmetry.space_group_name_H-M   'P 1'
#
loop_
_entity.id
_entity.type
_entity.pdbx_description
1 polymer ?
#
loop_
_entity_poly.entity_id
_entity_poly.type
_entity_poly.pdbx_seq_one_letter_code
_entity_poly.pdbx_strand_id
1 'polypeptide(L)'
;AKAGGSPPFVYPCPGVIMGETAAVRETLKALLARQARDGKRKSEDLRLWKDDMTYWQLCMQEGSIDPAIDYECEMAMVFGKCYKGMYEVEGREVICTATGRRPHMLHFNRLRRVIVKERMRELGTAVGYRIPKAPK
;
A
#
# COMPACT_ATOMS: atom_id res chain seq x y z
N ALA A 1 -17.27 9.50 23.33
CA ALA A 1 -16.10 9.72 22.45
C ALA A 1 -15.81 8.41 21.71
N LYS A 2 -15.78 8.44 20.37
CA LYS A 2 -15.53 7.26 19.54
C LYS A 2 -14.09 6.76 19.77
N ALA A 3 -13.94 5.44 19.66
CA ALA A 3 -12.72 4.68 19.92
C ALA A 3 -11.45 5.35 19.36
N GLY A 4 -10.37 5.31 20.14
CA GLY A 4 -9.03 5.74 19.74
C GLY A 4 -8.51 4.94 18.56
N GLY A 5 -8.92 5.33 17.36
CA GLY A 5 -8.36 4.85 16.11
C GLY A 5 -6.89 5.26 16.05
N SER A 6 -6.03 4.34 15.63
CA SER A 6 -4.66 4.69 15.28
C SER A 6 -4.70 5.83 14.24
N PRO A 7 -3.85 6.87 14.37
CA PRO A 7 -3.84 7.96 13.40
C PRO A 7 -3.64 7.38 11.98
N PRO A 8 -4.25 8.02 10.95
CA PRO A 8 -4.12 7.56 9.57
C PRO A 8 -2.64 7.42 9.20
N PHE A 9 -2.34 6.50 8.28
CA PHE A 9 -0.98 6.18 7.88
C PHE A 9 -0.20 7.45 7.51
N VAL A 10 0.75 7.86 8.36
CA VAL A 10 1.55 9.08 8.17
C VAL A 10 2.69 8.87 7.17
N TYR A 11 2.87 7.64 6.67
CA TYR A 11 4.01 7.25 5.84
C TYR A 11 3.56 6.64 4.52
N PRO A 12 4.28 6.93 3.41
CA PRO A 12 4.00 6.32 2.12
C PRO A 12 4.13 4.79 2.22
N CYS A 13 3.14 4.08 1.68
CA CYS A 13 3.23 2.64 1.46
C CYS A 13 3.47 2.38 -0.04
N PRO A 14 4.72 2.10 -0.47
CA PRO A 14 5.03 1.96 -1.90
C PRO A 14 4.40 0.73 -2.56
N GLY A 15 3.70 -0.12 -1.79
CA GLY A 15 2.92 -1.23 -2.33
C GLY A 15 1.77 -0.79 -3.23
N VAL A 16 1.39 0.49 -3.19
CA VAL A 16 0.43 1.13 -4.09
C VAL A 16 0.94 2.51 -4.48
N ILE A 17 1.11 2.74 -5.79
CA ILE A 17 1.46 4.04 -6.37
C ILE A 17 0.55 4.25 -7.58
N MET A 18 -0.04 5.44 -7.70
CA MET A 18 -0.91 5.81 -8.81
C MET A 18 -0.63 7.25 -9.24
N GLY A 19 -0.79 7.52 -10.52
CA GLY A 19 -0.56 8.83 -11.11
C GLY A 19 -0.31 8.72 -12.60
N GLU A 20 -0.10 9.86 -13.25
CA GLU A 20 0.27 9.91 -14.65
C GLU A 20 1.58 9.14 -14.90
N THR A 21 1.67 8.42 -16.01
CA THR A 21 2.84 7.59 -16.34
C THR A 21 4.14 8.38 -16.31
N ALA A 22 4.13 9.64 -16.78
CA ALA A 22 5.30 10.50 -16.75
C ALA A 22 5.73 10.83 -15.31
N ALA A 23 4.80 11.24 -14.45
CA ALA A 23 5.08 11.57 -13.05
C ALA A 23 5.61 10.34 -12.27
N VAL A 24 4.98 9.17 -12.46
CA VAL A 24 5.44 7.91 -11.86
C VAL A 24 6.86 7.57 -12.35
N ARG A 25 7.14 7.74 -13.65
CA ARG A 25 8.47 7.47 -14.21
C ARG A 25 9.55 8.39 -13.61
N GLU A 26 9.28 9.68 -13.49
CA GLU A 26 10.24 10.63 -12.89
C GLU A 26 10.47 10.33 -11.41
N THR A 27 9.41 9.96 -10.68
CA THR A 27 9.50 9.51 -9.28
C THR A 27 10.41 8.29 -9.14
N LEU A 28 10.24 7.29 -9.99
CA LEU A 28 11.08 6.09 -10.00
C LEU A 28 12.55 6.42 -10.33
N LYS A 29 12.81 7.36 -11.25
CA LYS A 29 14.18 7.81 -11.55
C LYS A 29 14.83 8.48 -10.34
N ALA A 30 14.10 9.34 -9.62
CA ALA A 30 14.62 9.98 -8.41
C ALA A 30 15.00 8.96 -7.33
N LEU A 31 14.16 7.95 -7.11
CA LEU A 31 14.42 6.85 -6.17
C LEU A 31 15.68 6.06 -6.58
N LEU A 32 15.83 5.74 -7.86
CA LEU A 32 16.99 5.04 -8.38
C LEU A 32 18.28 5.86 -8.27
N ALA A 33 18.20 7.17 -8.52
CA ALA A 33 19.33 8.09 -8.33
C ALA A 33 19.77 8.15 -6.87
N ARG A 34 18.82 8.21 -5.92
CA ARG A 34 19.09 8.17 -4.48
C ARG A 34 19.79 6.88 -4.06
N GLN A 35 19.33 5.73 -4.55
CA GLN A 35 19.92 4.42 -4.29
C GLN A 35 21.34 4.28 -4.85
N ALA A 36 21.58 4.82 -6.05
CA ALA A 36 22.92 4.85 -6.65
C ALA A 36 23.88 5.69 -5.80
N ARG A 37 23.43 6.84 -5.29
CA ARG A 37 24.22 7.72 -4.39
C ARG A 37 24.65 7.01 -3.10
N ASP A 38 23.80 6.16 -2.53
CA ASP A 38 24.12 5.42 -1.30
C ASP A 38 24.96 4.14 -1.52
N GLY A 39 25.39 3.86 -2.75
CA GLY A 39 26.10 2.62 -3.08
C GLY A 39 25.27 1.35 -2.83
N LYS A 40 23.95 1.48 -2.68
CA LYS A 40 23.03 0.35 -2.46
C LYS A 40 22.55 -0.28 -3.75
N ARG A 41 22.88 0.31 -4.89
CA ARG A 41 22.68 -0.27 -6.21
C ARG A 41 23.75 -1.33 -6.49
N LYS A 42 23.37 -2.60 -6.55
CA LYS A 42 24.20 -3.61 -7.21
C LYS A 42 24.13 -3.28 -8.71
N SER A 43 25.28 -3.09 -9.35
CA SER A 43 25.43 -2.60 -10.73
C SER A 43 24.61 -3.36 -11.80
N GLU A 44 24.10 -4.54 -11.46
CA GLU A 44 23.37 -5.46 -12.35
C GLU A 44 21.91 -5.70 -11.93
N ASP A 45 21.44 -5.11 -10.82
CA ASP A 45 20.13 -5.42 -10.26
C ASP A 45 19.15 -4.25 -10.46
N LEU A 46 18.11 -4.46 -11.27
CA LEU A 46 17.01 -3.50 -11.47
C LEU A 46 16.03 -3.47 -10.29
N ARG A 47 16.22 -4.32 -9.27
CA ARG A 47 15.36 -4.33 -8.08
C ARG A 47 15.67 -3.13 -7.20
N LEU A 48 14.62 -2.38 -6.85
CA LEU A 48 14.67 -1.49 -5.69
C LEU A 48 15.11 -2.29 -4.47
N TRP A 49 15.99 -1.71 -3.65
CA TRP A 49 16.48 -2.36 -2.44
C TRP A 49 15.32 -2.81 -1.54
N LYS A 50 15.55 -3.82 -0.71
CA LYS A 50 14.52 -4.50 0.13
C LYS A 50 13.74 -3.54 1.07
N ASP A 51 14.21 -2.30 1.23
CA ASP A 51 13.58 -1.24 2.01
C ASP A 51 13.29 0.00 1.14
N ASP A 52 12.49 -0.21 0.10
CA ASP A 52 12.02 0.83 -0.82
C ASP A 52 11.33 1.98 -0.07
N MET A 53 10.56 1.68 0.97
CA MET A 53 9.87 2.66 1.83
C MET A 53 10.83 3.72 2.41
N THR A 54 12.04 3.33 2.82
CA THR A 54 13.05 4.28 3.30
C THR A 54 13.47 5.26 2.21
N TYR A 55 13.65 4.78 0.97
CA TYR A 55 14.04 5.63 -0.15
C TYR A 55 12.93 6.61 -0.54
N TRP A 56 11.67 6.19 -0.46
CA TRP A 56 10.53 7.09 -0.61
C TRP A 56 10.58 8.22 0.42
N GLN A 57 10.72 7.88 1.70
CA GLN A 57 10.79 8.87 2.77
C GLN A 57 11.97 9.84 2.61
N LEU A 58 13.16 9.33 2.28
CA LEU A 58 14.35 10.16 2.04
C LEU A 58 14.14 11.11 0.86
N CYS A 59 13.62 10.61 -0.28
CA CYS A 59 13.39 11.47 -1.44
C CYS A 59 12.32 12.53 -1.19
N MET A 60 11.29 12.23 -0.38
CA MET A 60 10.28 13.21 0.05
C MET A 60 10.90 14.26 0.98
N GLN A 61 11.71 13.84 1.97
CA GLN A 61 12.40 14.76 2.89
C GLN A 61 13.38 15.69 2.16
N GLU A 62 14.05 15.19 1.13
CA GLU A 62 14.95 15.96 0.27
C GLU A 62 14.22 16.83 -0.76
N GLY A 63 12.88 16.72 -0.87
CA GLY A 63 12.08 17.43 -1.88
C GLY A 63 12.36 16.97 -3.32
N SER A 64 13.00 15.81 -3.49
CA SER A 64 13.29 15.25 -4.83
C SER A 64 12.06 14.63 -5.49
N ILE A 65 11.05 14.29 -4.68
CA ILE A 65 9.72 13.87 -5.11
C ILE A 65 8.69 14.50 -4.17
N ASP A 66 7.49 14.76 -4.68
CA ASP A 66 6.37 15.29 -3.90
C ASP A 66 5.07 14.52 -4.20
N PRO A 67 4.96 13.26 -3.76
CA PRO A 67 3.75 12.48 -3.97
C PRO A 67 2.65 12.92 -3.00
N ALA A 68 1.42 13.04 -3.52
CA ALA A 68 0.25 13.11 -2.67
C ALA A 68 0.05 11.77 -1.93
N ILE A 69 -0.29 11.83 -0.65
CA ILE A 69 -0.57 10.65 0.18
C ILE A 69 -2.08 10.53 0.38
N ASP A 70 -2.62 9.33 0.13
CA ASP A 70 -4.02 8.99 0.37
C ASP A 70 -4.28 8.76 1.87
N TYR A 71 -4.34 9.85 2.64
CA TYR A 71 -4.57 9.80 4.08
C TYR A 71 -5.97 9.27 4.46
N GLU A 72 -6.96 9.47 3.58
CA GLU A 72 -8.36 9.14 3.84
C GLU A 72 -8.73 7.71 3.42
N CYS A 73 -7.79 6.94 2.87
CA CYS A 73 -8.02 5.61 2.31
C CYS A 73 -9.13 5.62 1.24
N GLU A 74 -9.21 6.69 0.45
CA GLU A 74 -10.18 6.81 -0.65
C GLU A 74 -9.78 5.89 -1.81
N MET A 75 -8.48 5.87 -2.11
CA MET A 75 -7.95 5.11 -3.23
C MET A 75 -7.47 3.73 -2.80
N ALA A 76 -6.73 3.63 -1.69
CA ALA A 76 -6.20 2.37 -1.22
C ALA A 76 -6.25 2.23 0.29
N MET A 77 -6.69 1.07 0.75
CA MET A 77 -6.61 0.67 2.15
C MET A 77 -5.50 -0.35 2.34
N VAL A 78 -4.52 -0.01 3.17
CA VAL A 78 -3.38 -0.86 3.47
C VAL A 78 -3.61 -1.64 4.76
N PHE A 79 -3.73 -2.95 4.65
CA PHE A 79 -3.85 -3.87 5.79
C PHE A 79 -2.47 -4.32 6.27
N GLY A 80 -2.07 -3.84 7.44
CA GLY A 80 -0.93 -4.37 8.18
C GLY A 80 -1.29 -5.54 9.11
N LYS A 81 -0.46 -5.79 10.13
CA LYS A 81 -0.71 -6.84 11.14
C LYS A 81 -1.96 -6.57 12.00
N CYS A 82 -2.40 -5.32 12.13
CA CYS A 82 -3.49 -4.88 13.01
C CYS A 82 -4.74 -4.44 12.24
N TYR A 83 -5.25 -5.29 11.33
CA TYR A 83 -6.36 -4.94 10.43
C TYR A 83 -7.77 -5.12 11.02
N LYS A 84 -7.92 -5.82 12.16
CA LYS A 84 -9.23 -6.10 12.75
C LYS A 84 -9.87 -4.80 13.25
N GLY A 85 -11.13 -4.58 12.87
CA GLY A 85 -11.89 -3.39 13.23
C GLY A 85 -11.56 -2.14 12.39
N MET A 86 -10.66 -2.24 11.41
CA MET A 86 -10.37 -1.14 10.48
C MET A 86 -11.38 -1.04 9.33
N TYR A 87 -12.21 -2.07 9.14
CA TYR A 87 -13.16 -2.10 8.04
C TYR A 87 -14.50 -2.73 8.42
N GLU A 88 -15.52 -2.32 7.70
CA GLU A 88 -16.85 -2.94 7.60
C GLU A 88 -17.07 -3.41 6.16
N VAL A 89 -18.02 -4.32 5.97
CA VAL A 89 -18.45 -4.77 4.63
C VAL A 89 -19.93 -4.48 4.47
N GLU A 90 -20.26 -3.70 3.45
CA GLU A 90 -21.64 -3.39 3.06
C GLU A 90 -21.86 -3.89 1.62
N GLY A 91 -22.68 -4.93 1.47
CA GLY A 91 -22.89 -5.57 0.17
C GLY A 91 -21.59 -6.14 -0.41
N ARG A 92 -21.07 -5.50 -1.47
CA ARG A 92 -19.80 -5.89 -2.13
C ARG A 92 -18.65 -4.93 -1.89
N GLU A 93 -18.85 -3.96 -1.00
CA GLU A 93 -17.89 -2.89 -0.77
C GLU A 93 -17.24 -3.05 0.61
N VAL A 94 -15.95 -2.71 0.67
CA VAL A 94 -15.23 -2.54 1.92
C VAL A 94 -15.32 -1.07 2.30
N ILE A 95 -15.61 -0.79 3.58
CA ILE A 95 -15.67 0.57 4.11
C ILE A 95 -14.62 0.68 5.20
N CYS A 96 -13.73 1.67 5.10
CA CYS A 96 -12.78 2.00 6.17
C CYS A 96 -13.55 2.59 7.36
N THR A 97 -13.50 1.96 8.53
CA THR A 97 -14.26 2.42 9.71
C THR A 97 -13.75 3.74 10.27
N ALA A 98 -12.47 4.06 10.05
CA ALA A 98 -11.86 5.29 10.52
C ALA A 98 -12.28 6.51 9.69
N THR A 99 -12.40 6.37 8.37
CA THR A 99 -12.61 7.49 7.43
C THR A 99 -13.99 7.45 6.76
N GLY A 100 -14.72 6.34 6.87
CA GLY A 100 -15.99 6.11 6.16
C GLY A 100 -15.85 5.96 4.64
N ARG A 101 -14.62 5.94 4.11
CA ARG A 101 -14.34 5.84 2.68
C ARG A 101 -14.42 4.39 2.18
N ARG A 102 -14.71 4.26 0.90
CA ARG A 102 -14.79 2.98 0.16
C ARG A 102 -13.54 2.83 -0.71
N PRO A 103 -12.47 2.23 -0.19
CA PRO A 103 -11.21 2.10 -0.94
C PRO A 103 -11.41 1.32 -2.25
N HIS A 104 -10.85 1.84 -3.33
CA HIS A 104 -10.82 1.15 -4.62
C HIS A 104 -9.87 -0.05 -4.64
N MET A 105 -8.81 -0.01 -3.82
CA MET A 105 -7.80 -1.05 -3.74
C MET A 105 -7.53 -1.50 -2.31
N LEU A 106 -7.26 -2.80 -2.17
CA LEU A 106 -6.97 -3.44 -0.89
C LEU A 106 -5.56 -4.03 -0.95
N HIS A 107 -4.65 -3.48 -0.14
CA HIS A 107 -3.25 -3.89 -0.13
C HIS A 107 -2.89 -4.60 1.18
N PHE A 108 -2.50 -5.88 1.11
CA PHE A 108 -2.12 -6.68 2.28
C PHE A 108 -0.61 -6.63 2.51
N ASN A 109 -0.15 -5.70 3.35
CA ASN A 109 1.26 -5.41 3.57
C ASN A 109 1.90 -6.28 4.68
N ARG A 110 3.06 -6.89 4.39
CA ARG A 110 3.88 -7.70 5.35
C ARG A 110 3.11 -8.80 6.10
N LEU A 111 2.01 -9.30 5.53
CA LEU A 111 1.27 -10.43 6.05
C LEU A 111 1.85 -11.74 5.52
N ARG A 112 1.96 -12.76 6.39
CA ARG A 112 2.42 -14.10 5.96
C ARG A 112 1.45 -14.64 4.92
N ARG A 113 1.95 -15.35 3.91
CA ARG A 113 1.14 -15.90 2.79
C ARG A 113 -0.11 -16.68 3.23
N VAL A 114 -0.02 -17.43 4.34
CA VAL A 114 -1.16 -18.15 4.92
C VAL A 114 -2.23 -17.18 5.41
N ILE A 115 -1.83 -16.16 6.16
CA ILE A 115 -2.73 -15.11 6.65
C ILE A 115 -3.35 -14.36 5.47
N VAL A 116 -2.56 -13.97 4.47
CA VAL A 116 -3.09 -13.30 3.26
C VAL A 116 -4.17 -14.14 2.59
N LYS A 117 -3.94 -15.45 2.38
CA LYS A 117 -4.93 -16.34 1.76
C LYS A 117 -6.22 -16.45 2.57
N GLU A 118 -6.11 -16.60 3.88
CA GLU A 118 -7.26 -16.64 4.77
C GLU A 118 -8.05 -15.33 4.72
N ARG A 119 -7.36 -14.17 4.74
CA ARG A 119 -8.02 -12.85 4.68
C ARG A 119 -8.61 -12.52 3.34
N MET A 120 -7.92 -12.84 2.24
CA MET A 120 -8.51 -12.72 0.91
C MET A 120 -9.73 -13.63 0.75
N ARG A 121 -9.77 -14.79 1.42
CA ARG A 121 -10.96 -15.65 1.43
C ARG A 121 -12.09 -15.07 2.28
N GLU A 122 -11.81 -14.61 3.49
CA GLU A 122 -12.80 -13.96 4.38
C GLU A 122 -13.43 -12.76 3.69
N LEU A 123 -12.58 -11.83 3.25
CA LEU A 123 -12.99 -10.59 2.62
C LEU A 123 -13.60 -10.85 1.23
N GLY A 124 -13.01 -11.77 0.46
CA GLY A 124 -13.58 -12.22 -0.81
C GLY A 124 -14.97 -12.83 -0.65
N THR A 125 -15.19 -13.66 0.38
CA THR A 125 -16.53 -14.21 0.68
C THR A 125 -17.50 -13.09 1.06
N ALA A 126 -17.07 -12.15 1.91
CA ALA A 126 -17.89 -11.03 2.36
C ALA A 126 -18.33 -10.14 1.18
N VAL A 127 -17.43 -9.85 0.23
CA VAL A 127 -17.74 -9.03 -0.95
C VAL A 127 -18.25 -9.81 -2.15
N GLY A 128 -18.49 -11.13 -2.01
CA GLY A 128 -18.95 -12.01 -3.08
C GLY A 128 -17.92 -12.33 -4.16
N TYR A 129 -16.64 -12.02 -3.96
CA TYR A 129 -15.52 -12.39 -4.83
C TYR A 129 -15.13 -13.86 -4.63
N ARG A 130 -15.28 -14.67 -5.68
CA ARG A 130 -14.81 -16.06 -5.69
C ARG A 130 -13.37 -16.10 -6.19
N ILE A 131 -12.44 -16.55 -5.34
CA ILE A 131 -11.06 -16.83 -5.77
C ILE A 131 -11.12 -17.95 -6.82
N PRO A 132 -10.71 -17.69 -8.08
CA PRO A 132 -10.66 -18.74 -9.10
C PRO A 132 -9.79 -19.88 -8.59
N LYS A 133 -10.26 -21.13 -8.71
CA LYS A 133 -9.40 -22.29 -8.45
C LYS A 133 -8.23 -22.19 -9.43
N ALA A 134 -7.01 -22.21 -8.90
CA ALA A 134 -5.83 -22.24 -9.76
C ALA A 134 -5.95 -23.42 -10.74
N PRO A 135 -5.62 -23.23 -12.03
CA PRO A 135 -5.61 -24.33 -12.98
C PRO A 135 -4.70 -25.46 -12.46
N LYS A 136 -5.16 -26.70 -12.65
CA LYS A 136 -4.41 -27.91 -12.29
C LYS A 136 -3.22 -28.11 -13.21
#